data_AF-A0A7Z9ZHN4-F1
#
_entry.id   AF-A0A7Z9ZHN4-F1
#
_cell.length_a   1.000
_cell.length_b   1.000
_cell.length_c   1.000
_cell.angle_alpha   90.00
_cell.angle_beta   90.00
_cell.angle_gamma   90.00
#
_symmetry.space_group_name_H-M   'P 1'
#
loop_
_entity.id
_entity.type
_entity.pdbx_description
1 polymer ?
#
loop_
_entity_poly.entity_id
_entity_poly.type
_entity_poly.pdbx_seq_one_letter_code
_entity_poly.pdbx_strand_id
1 'polypeptide(L)'
;MQVLIELIVEYALWLYGLCAVGVLVFLRAMFKARRERAQALFTLEKEAAASRAGRAALGVLVFLLAIGGVYWVENYMAPQMDWTAPIEEESINPVLLLSPTPQSPPTPTPPPTATRTPRPTRRPS
;
A
#
# COMPACT_ATOMS: atom_id res chain seq x y z
N MET A 1 10.93 -9.89 -11.21
CA MET A 1 11.25 -8.49 -10.88
C MET A 1 10.15 -7.85 -10.04
N GLN A 2 8.86 -7.99 -10.40
CA GLN A 2 7.74 -7.52 -9.57
C GLN A 2 7.72 -8.16 -8.16
N VAL A 3 7.91 -9.47 -8.06
CA VAL A 3 7.95 -10.20 -6.76
C VAL A 3 9.00 -9.67 -5.78
N LEU A 4 10.17 -9.24 -6.28
CA LEU A 4 11.21 -8.67 -5.41
C LEU A 4 10.79 -7.32 -4.84
N ILE A 5 10.08 -6.52 -5.65
CA ILE A 5 9.64 -5.18 -5.26
C ILE A 5 8.46 -5.27 -4.30
N GLU A 6 7.53 -6.19 -4.54
CA GLU A 6 6.43 -6.51 -3.62
C GLU A 6 6.96 -6.95 -2.26
N LEU A 7 7.98 -7.83 -2.24
CA LEU A 7 8.64 -8.25 -1.00
C LEU A 7 9.33 -7.07 -0.29
N ILE A 8 9.97 -6.16 -1.02
CA ILE A 8 10.63 -4.99 -0.41
C ILE A 8 9.58 -4.05 0.22
N VAL A 9 8.44 -3.83 -0.43
CA VAL A 9 7.36 -2.97 0.07
C VAL A 9 6.71 -3.59 1.31
N GLU A 10 6.39 -4.89 1.27
CA GLU A 10 5.78 -5.61 2.40
C GLU A 10 6.68 -5.58 3.65
N TYR A 11 7.99 -5.79 3.46
CA TYR A 11 8.95 -5.81 4.57
C TYR A 11 9.63 -4.45 4.81
N ALA A 12 9.17 -3.37 4.20
CA ALA A 12 9.84 -2.06 4.30
C ALA A 12 10.01 -1.61 5.74
N LEU A 13 8.97 -1.76 6.58
CA LEU A 13 9.02 -1.42 8.01
C LEU A 13 10.12 -2.21 8.75
N TRP A 14 10.25 -3.51 8.47
CA TRP A 14 11.30 -4.37 9.03
C TRP A 14 12.69 -3.98 8.53
N LEU A 15 12.82 -3.64 7.25
CA LEU A 15 14.08 -3.16 6.67
C LEU A 15 14.52 -1.83 7.27
N TYR A 16 13.60 -0.90 7.49
CA TYR A 16 13.88 0.35 8.20
C TYR A 16 14.27 0.09 9.65
N GLY A 17 13.58 -0.81 10.35
CA GLY A 17 13.92 -1.22 11.71
C GLY A 17 15.34 -1.80 11.79
N LEU A 18 15.69 -2.72 10.90
CA LEU A 18 17.02 -3.33 10.83
C LEU A 18 18.11 -2.27 10.52
N CYS A 19 17.85 -1.35 9.59
CA CYS A 19 18.77 -0.26 9.30
C CYS A 19 18.93 0.69 10.48
N ALA A 20 17.86 1.04 11.18
CA ALA A 20 17.92 1.91 12.36
C ALA A 20 18.81 1.30 13.45
N VAL A 21 18.69 -0.02 13.69
CA VAL A 21 19.57 -0.75 14.61
C VAL A 21 21.02 -0.71 14.13
N GLY A 22 21.26 -0.95 12.84
CA GLY A 22 22.58 -0.85 12.23
C GLY A 22 23.22 0.52 12.45
N VAL A 23 22.50 1.59 12.11
CA VAL A 23 22.95 2.98 12.32
C VAL A 23 23.29 3.24 13.78
N LEU A 24 22.45 2.81 14.73
CA LEU A 24 22.71 3.01 16.16
C LEU A 24 23.99 2.30 16.64
N VAL A 25 24.24 1.08 16.19
CA VAL A 25 25.47 0.33 16.54
C VAL A 25 26.70 1.04 15.99
N PHE A 26 26.66 1.46 14.73
CA PHE A 26 27.79 2.16 14.12
C PHE A 26 28.01 3.56 14.68
N LEU A 27 26.94 4.27 15.03
CA LEU A 27 27.03 5.58 15.68
C LEU A 27 27.70 5.46 17.05
N ARG A 28 27.34 4.43 17.84
CA ARG A 28 28.05 4.10 19.09
C ARG A 28 29.53 3.82 18.86
N ALA A 29 29.87 3.03 17.85
CA ALA A 29 31.26 2.75 17.48
C ALA A 29 32.02 4.04 17.11
N MET A 30 31.37 4.95 16.37
CA MET A 30 31.93 6.24 15.98
C MET A 30 32.22 7.13 17.20
N PHE A 31 31.28 7.22 18.14
CA PHE A 31 31.48 7.97 19.39
C PHE A 31 32.60 7.40 20.24
N LYS A 32 32.70 6.06 20.32
CA LYS A 32 33.79 5.38 21.03
C LYS A 32 35.15 5.70 20.38
N ALA A 33 35.25 5.58 19.06
CA ALA A 33 36.47 5.89 18.31
C ALA A 33 36.88 7.36 18.46
N ARG A 34 35.92 8.30 18.51
CA ARG A 34 36.20 9.72 18.78
C ARG A 34 36.79 9.94 20.18
N ARG A 35 36.26 9.26 21.20
CA ARG A 35 36.80 9.34 22.57
C ARG A 35 38.20 8.75 22.66
N GLU A 36 38.43 7.58 22.07
CA GLU A 36 39.75 6.93 22.02
C GLU A 36 40.78 7.84 21.31
N ARG A 37 40.40 8.49 20.21
CA ARG A 37 41.29 9.39 19.45
C ARG A 37 41.63 10.68 20.20
N ALA A 38 40.79 11.12 21.13
CA ALA A 38 41.05 12.28 21.98
C ALA A 38 42.02 11.97 23.14
N GLN A 39 42.12 10.70 23.54
CA GLN A 39 42.98 10.25 24.63
C GLN A 39 44.35 9.70 24.16
N ALA A 40 44.50 9.42 22.86
CA ALA A 40 45.73 8.90 22.28
C ALA A 40 46.86 9.94 22.28
N LEU A 41 47.97 9.62 22.95
CA LEU A 41 49.19 10.45 23.00
C LEU A 41 50.15 10.17 21.85
N PHE A 42 50.11 8.96 21.27
CA PHE A 42 51.00 8.55 20.18
C PHE A 42 50.28 8.53 18.82
N THR A 43 50.98 8.98 17.78
CA THR A 43 50.46 9.01 16.39
C THR A 43 50.02 7.64 15.88
N LEU A 44 50.73 6.56 16.24
CA LEU A 44 50.39 5.18 15.85
C LEU A 44 49.02 4.73 16.38
N GLU A 45 48.68 5.10 17.62
CA GLU A 45 47.35 4.79 18.18
C GLU A 45 46.25 5.58 17.48
N LYS A 46 46.58 6.80 17.05
CA LYS A 46 45.68 7.69 16.30
C LYS A 46 45.35 7.14 14.90
N GLU A 47 46.31 6.52 14.22
CA GLU A 47 46.09 5.84 12.94
C GLU A 47 45.28 4.55 13.10
N ALA A 48 45.57 3.74 14.13
CA ALA A 48 44.78 2.55 14.42
C ALA A 48 43.33 2.90 14.78
N ALA A 49 43.09 3.99 15.50
CA ALA A 49 41.75 4.50 15.77
C ALA A 49 41.07 5.04 14.50
N ALA A 50 41.82 5.68 13.60
CA ALA A 50 41.30 6.19 12.34
C ALA A 50 40.83 5.06 11.40
N SER A 51 41.57 3.94 11.32
CA SER A 51 41.15 2.79 10.50
C SER A 51 39.88 2.14 11.04
N ARG A 52 39.72 2.01 12.36
CA ARG A 52 38.47 1.55 12.99
C ARG A 52 37.31 2.50 12.73
N ALA A 53 37.55 3.81 12.82
CA ALA A 53 36.54 4.82 12.50
C ALA A 53 36.12 4.76 11.03
N GLY A 54 37.07 4.52 10.10
CA GLY A 54 36.77 4.33 8.68
C GLY A 54 35.87 3.12 8.41
N ARG A 55 36.15 1.97 9.05
CA ARG A 55 35.28 0.77 8.95
C ARG A 55 33.90 1.04 9.52
N ALA A 56 33.81 1.78 10.63
CA ALA A 56 32.54 2.17 11.21
C ALA A 56 31.75 3.10 10.27
N ALA A 57 32.42 4.09 9.68
CA ALA A 57 31.81 5.02 8.73
C ALA A 57 31.31 4.31 7.46
N LEU A 58 32.06 3.33 6.93
CA LEU A 58 31.61 2.49 5.82
C LEU A 58 30.32 1.73 6.17
N GLY A 59 30.25 1.18 7.39
CA GLY A 59 29.03 0.52 7.86
C GLY A 59 27.83 1.46 7.91
N VAL A 60 27.99 2.66 8.47
CA VAL A 60 26.94 3.70 8.43
C VAL A 60 26.50 3.98 7.00
N LEU A 61 27.47 4.18 6.09
CA LEU A 61 27.18 4.48 4.69
C LEU A 61 26.36 3.37 4.02
N VAL A 62 26.73 2.10 4.23
CA VAL A 62 26.00 0.96 3.68
C VAL A 62 24.56 0.92 4.19
N PHE A 63 24.34 1.14 5.48
CA PHE A 63 22.99 1.20 6.04
C PHE A 63 22.19 2.40 5.51
N LEU A 64 22.81 3.57 5.35
CA LEU A 64 22.16 4.72 4.74
C LEU A 64 21.77 4.47 3.27
N LEU A 65 22.64 3.81 2.50
CA LEU A 65 22.33 3.41 1.13
C LEU A 65 21.20 2.38 1.08
N ALA A 66 21.15 1.44 2.02
CA ALA A 66 20.04 0.50 2.13
C ALA A 66 18.71 1.21 2.42
N ILE A 67 18.68 2.14 3.38
CA ILE A 67 17.49 2.98 3.67
C ILE A 67 17.07 3.75 2.42
N GLY A 68 18.02 4.43 1.76
CA GLY A 68 17.73 5.20 0.55
C GLY A 68 17.24 4.32 -0.61
N GLY A 69 17.77 3.11 -0.72
CA GLY A 69 17.32 2.12 -1.69
C GLY A 69 15.88 1.68 -1.46
N VAL A 70 15.49 1.36 -0.22
CA VAL A 70 14.11 1.01 0.13
C VAL A 70 13.17 2.19 -0.17
N TYR A 71 13.54 3.40 0.27
CA TYR A 71 12.76 4.60 0.00
C TYR A 71 12.57 4.86 -1.50
N TRP A 72 13.62 4.66 -2.30
CA TRP A 72 13.56 4.82 -3.75
C TRP A 72 12.63 3.78 -4.40
N VAL A 73 12.69 2.53 -3.94
CA VAL A 73 11.80 1.47 -4.43
C VAL A 73 10.34 1.80 -4.09
N GLU A 74 10.04 2.22 -2.87
CA GLU A 74 8.67 2.57 -2.44
C GLU A 74 8.09 3.78 -3.19
N ASN A 75 8.89 4.84 -3.40
CA ASN A 75 8.36 6.11 -3.92
C ASN A 75 8.46 6.26 -5.43
N TYR A 76 9.39 5.55 -6.07
CA TYR A 76 9.61 5.68 -7.51
C TYR A 76 9.28 4.40 -8.26
N MET A 77 9.65 3.22 -7.74
CA MET A 77 9.42 1.97 -8.47
C MET A 77 8.02 1.42 -8.23
N ALA A 78 7.54 1.38 -6.99
CA ALA A 78 6.24 0.83 -6.67
C ALA A 78 5.09 1.58 -7.38
N PRO A 79 4.99 2.92 -7.41
CA PRO A 79 3.85 3.59 -8.04
C PRO A 79 3.77 3.42 -9.57
N GLN A 80 4.87 2.99 -10.20
CA GLN A 80 4.92 2.72 -11.64
C GLN A 80 4.48 1.30 -12.00
N MET A 81 4.24 0.44 -11.02
CA MET A 81 3.74 -0.91 -11.26
C MET A 81 2.25 -0.91 -11.01
N ASP A 82 1.48 -1.41 -11.98
CA ASP A 82 0.07 -1.74 -11.77
C ASP A 82 0.00 -2.95 -10.83
N TRP A 83 0.09 -2.67 -9.52
CA TRP A 83 -0.25 -3.63 -8.49
C TRP A 83 -1.74 -3.87 -8.57
N THR A 84 -2.15 -4.86 -9.35
CA THR A 84 -3.53 -5.35 -9.32
C THR A 84 -3.71 -6.16 -8.03
N ALA A 85 -3.59 -5.49 -6.89
CA ALA A 85 -4.12 -5.95 -5.62
C ALA A 85 -5.51 -5.33 -5.48
N PRO A 86 -6.57 -6.11 -5.25
CA PRO A 86 -7.83 -5.57 -4.80
C PRO A 86 -7.55 -4.72 -3.58
N ILE A 87 -7.81 -3.43 -3.73
CA ILE A 87 -7.88 -2.51 -2.62
C ILE A 87 -9.01 -3.07 -1.74
N GLU A 88 -8.69 -3.83 -0.69
CA GLU A 88 -9.53 -3.86 0.51
C GLU A 88 -9.39 -2.47 1.14
N GLU A 89 -9.99 -1.50 0.47
CA GLU A 89 -10.53 -0.34 1.14
C GLU A 89 -11.47 -0.96 2.15
N GLU A 90 -11.09 -0.93 3.43
CA GLU A 90 -12.03 -0.97 4.54
C GLU A 90 -12.88 0.30 4.44
N SER A 91 -13.65 0.38 3.36
CA SER A 91 -14.76 1.29 3.19
C SER A 91 -15.75 0.80 4.22
N ILE A 92 -15.77 1.49 5.36
CA ILE A 92 -16.94 1.51 6.22
C ILE A 92 -18.05 2.09 5.36
N ASN A 93 -18.63 1.26 4.51
CA ASN A 93 -19.89 1.51 3.84
C ASN A 93 -20.95 1.32 4.93
N PRO A 94 -21.59 2.37 5.47
CA PRO A 94 -22.89 2.16 6.07
C PRO A 94 -23.77 1.68 4.92
N VAL A 95 -23.94 0.37 4.82
CA VAL A 95 -24.90 -0.27 3.93
C VAL A 95 -26.28 0.23 4.37
N LEU A 96 -26.73 1.35 3.80
CA LEU A 96 -28.13 1.65 3.73
C LEU A 96 -28.71 0.63 2.75
N LEU A 97 -29.19 -0.49 3.31
CA LEU A 97 -30.01 -1.46 2.61
C LEU A 97 -31.30 -0.75 2.15
N LEU A 98 -31.24 -0.04 1.02
CA LEU A 98 -32.44 0.27 0.25
C LEU A 98 -32.91 -1.07 -0.31
N SER A 99 -33.79 -1.75 0.44
CA SER A 99 -34.53 -2.90 -0.06
C SER A 99 -35.12 -2.53 -1.43
N PRO A 100 -34.94 -3.34 -2.48
CA PRO A 100 -35.67 -3.11 -3.71
C PRO A 100 -37.17 -3.20 -3.40
N THR A 101 -37.88 -2.09 -3.61
CA THR A 101 -39.34 -2.07 -3.56
C THR A 101 -39.87 -3.16 -4.49
N PRO A 102 -40.72 -4.10 -4.04
CA PRO A 102 -41.32 -5.07 -4.94
C PRO A 102 -42.12 -4.33 -6.00
N GLN A 103 -41.67 -4.42 -7.25
CA GLN A 103 -42.38 -3.86 -8.40
C GLN A 103 -43.67 -4.65 -8.58
N SER A 104 -44.81 -4.00 -8.36
CA SER A 104 -46.14 -4.60 -8.55
C SER A 104 -46.24 -5.20 -9.97
N PRO A 105 -46.77 -6.42 -10.13
CA PRO A 105 -46.95 -7.03 -11.44
C PRO A 105 -47.85 -6.14 -12.33
N PRO A 106 -47.63 -6.13 -13.67
CA PRO A 106 -48.43 -5.32 -14.58
C PRO A 106 -49.90 -5.71 -14.49
N THR A 107 -50.77 -4.71 -14.34
CA THR A 107 -52.23 -4.87 -14.35
C THR A 107 -52.67 -5.63 -15.62
N PRO A 108 -53.44 -6.73 -15.51
CA PRO A 108 -53.93 -7.43 -16.68
C PRO A 108 -54.85 -6.51 -17.50
N THR A 109 -54.55 -6.38 -18.80
CA THR A 109 -55.39 -5.69 -19.78
C THR A 109 -56.81 -6.30 -19.76
N PRO A 110 -57.88 -5.49 -19.68
CA PRO A 110 -59.24 -6.04 -19.71
C PRO A 110 -59.50 -6.79 -21.03
N PRO A 111 -60.21 -7.92 -20.99
CA PRO A 111 -60.60 -8.64 -22.20
C PRO A 111 -61.50 -7.77 -23.09
N PRO A 112 -61.48 -7.96 -24.43
CA PRO A 112 -62.30 -7.17 -25.34
C PRO A 112 -63.79 -7.35 -25.00
N THR A 113 -64.47 -6.24 -24.73
CA THR A 113 -65.93 -6.20 -24.53
C THR A 113 -66.61 -6.67 -25.82
N ALA A 114 -67.39 -7.75 -25.73
CA ALA A 114 -68.20 -8.23 -26.84
C ALA A 114 -69.26 -7.17 -27.23
N THR A 115 -69.07 -6.54 -28.39
CA THR A 115 -70.07 -5.64 -28.97
C THR A 115 -71.31 -6.47 -29.36
N ARG A 116 -72.45 -6.21 -28.70
CA ARG A 116 -73.73 -6.81 -29.08
C ARG A 116 -74.11 -6.39 -30.50
N THR A 117 -74.21 -7.35 -31.41
CA THR A 117 -74.77 -7.13 -32.75
C THR A 117 -76.24 -6.68 -32.62
N PRO A 118 -76.66 -5.58 -33.26
CA PRO A 118 -78.05 -5.14 -33.22
C PRO A 118 -78.96 -6.20 -33.87
N ARG A 119 -80.03 -6.57 -33.16
CA ARG A 119 -81.08 -7.47 -33.67
C ARG A 119 -81.79 -6.77 -34.85
N PRO A 120 -81.93 -7.41 -36.03
CA PRO A 120 -82.64 -6.81 -37.14
C PRO A 120 -84.12 -6.59 -36.80
N THR A 121 -84.57 -5.34 -36.90
CA THR A 121 -85.98 -4.95 -36.71
C THR A 121 -86.80 -5.48 -37.88
N ARG A 122 -87.83 -6.28 -37.57
CA ARG A 122 -88.77 -6.82 -38.56
C ARG A 122 -89.67 -5.69 -39.08
N ARG A 123 -89.67 -5.49 -40.40
CA ARG A 123 -90.52 -4.50 -41.09
C ARG A 123 -91.98 -4.98 -41.11
N PRO A 124 -92.98 -4.17 -40.70
CA PRO A 124 -94.38 -4.54 -40.80
C PRO A 124 -94.88 -4.45 -42.26
N SER A 125 -95.75 -5.40 -42.61
CA SER A 125 -96.49 -5.51 -43.88
C SER A 125 -97.77 -4.69 -43.86
#